data_AF-A0A818U078-F1
#
_entry.id   AF-A0A818U078-F1
#
_cell.length_a   1.000
_cell.length_b   1.000
_cell.length_c   1.000
_cell.angle_alpha   90.00
_cell.angle_beta   90.00
_cell.angle_gamma   90.00
#
_symmetry.space_group_name_H-M   'P 1'
#
loop_
_entity.id
_entity.type
_entity.pdbx_description
1 polymer ?
#
loop_
_entity_poly.entity_id
_entity_poly.type
_entity_poly.pdbx_seq_one_letter_code
_entity_poly.pdbx_strand_id
1 'polypeptide(L)'
;MLIMSNADHANNNDGIPIKKSSFIIKKLVFIGVLHFFTLELEILLSLSLTLFIGGITATILYRSNLFKFIYFLLLFAIGCIGVIVFLWLYLIDGYDMIIDVMIPSERFSNNITNDPSLNGNYSYSFVTYGSGYDERIDYGIKASIKTPTIDLSSIIKISSFNKKTFKYNESTLPFNSRIWYPTNNSGPYPIVLMVHGNHICTESSEIGYEYLGKMLASQGFIAVSIDENVLNDALPFYST
;
A
#
# COMPACT_ATOMS: atom_id res chain seq x y z
N MET A 1 -30.67 57.58 3.69
CA MET A 1 -30.87 58.14 5.04
C MET A 1 -30.99 56.93 5.96
N LEU A 2 -30.02 56.43 6.73
CA LEU A 2 -28.72 56.84 7.32
C LEU A 2 -27.89 55.52 7.40
N ILE A 3 -26.77 55.32 6.70
CA ILE A 3 -25.33 55.51 7.06
C ILE A 3 -24.88 55.03 8.46
N MET A 4 -23.77 54.27 8.45
CA MET A 4 -22.69 54.03 9.45
C MET A 4 -22.74 52.67 10.16
N SER A 5 -21.66 51.90 10.36
CA SER A 5 -20.23 52.07 10.05
C SER A 5 -19.49 50.75 10.36
N ASN A 6 -18.48 50.46 9.53
CA ASN A 6 -17.31 49.58 9.68
C ASN A 6 -17.01 48.96 11.05
N ALA A 7 -16.64 47.68 11.01
CA ALA A 7 -15.50 47.16 11.76
C ALA A 7 -14.79 46.08 10.91
N ASP A 8 -13.85 46.55 10.09
CA ASP A 8 -12.74 45.73 9.62
C ASP A 8 -11.88 45.38 10.82
N HIS A 9 -11.76 44.09 11.14
CA HIS A 9 -10.56 43.59 11.79
C HIS A 9 -10.01 42.41 10.97
N ALA A 10 -8.91 42.73 10.29
CA ALA A 10 -8.02 41.79 9.65
C ALA A 10 -7.67 40.64 10.58
N ASN A 11 -7.88 39.42 10.12
CA ASN A 11 -7.15 38.26 10.62
C ASN A 11 -6.67 37.46 9.40
N ASN A 12 -5.64 37.99 8.75
CA ASN A 12 -4.81 37.24 7.82
C ASN A 12 -4.07 36.16 8.62
N ASN A 13 -4.70 35.00 8.77
CA ASN A 13 -3.99 33.76 9.01
C ASN A 13 -4.17 32.92 7.75
N ASP A 14 -3.32 33.20 6.75
CA ASP A 14 -3.02 32.28 5.66
C ASP A 14 -2.26 31.07 6.22
N GLY A 15 -2.94 30.30 7.08
CA GLY A 15 -2.50 28.97 7.45
C GLY A 15 -2.64 28.10 6.22
N ILE A 16 -1.50 27.73 5.61
CA ILE A 16 -1.43 26.70 4.58
C ILE A 16 -2.31 25.54 5.03
N PRO A 17 -3.33 25.13 4.26
CA PRO A 17 -4.27 24.13 4.71
C PRO A 17 -3.51 22.83 4.99
N ILE A 18 -3.40 22.49 6.27
CA ILE A 18 -2.63 21.36 6.82
C ILE A 18 -3.04 20.02 6.16
N LYS A 19 -4.24 19.97 5.55
CA LYS A 19 -4.72 18.83 4.76
C LYS A 19 -4.05 18.68 3.38
N LYS A 20 -3.64 19.77 2.70
CA LYS A 20 -2.94 19.70 1.40
C LYS A 20 -1.45 19.38 1.55
N SER A 21 -0.82 19.86 2.63
CA SER A 21 0.59 19.56 2.91
C SER A 21 0.81 18.08 3.23
N SER A 22 -0.11 17.43 3.96
CA SER A 22 -0.04 15.99 4.24
C SER A 22 -0.08 15.14 2.96
N PHE A 23 -0.90 15.50 1.98
CA PHE A 23 -0.98 14.77 0.70
C PHE A 23 0.31 14.91 -0.14
N ILE A 24 0.88 16.13 -0.19
CA ILE A 24 2.13 16.39 -0.92
C ILE A 24 3.30 15.67 -0.25
N ILE A 25 3.37 15.69 1.09
CA ILE A 25 4.40 14.99 1.85
C ILE A 25 4.29 13.47 1.65
N LYS A 26 3.08 12.89 1.73
CA LYS A 26 2.87 11.46 1.46
C LYS A 26 3.26 11.06 0.03
N LYS A 27 2.96 11.91 -0.97
CA LYS A 27 3.33 11.67 -2.37
C LYS A 27 4.85 11.78 -2.58
N LEU A 28 5.52 12.73 -1.92
CA LEU A 28 6.97 12.88 -1.96
C LEU A 28 7.69 11.73 -1.25
N VAL A 29 7.13 11.21 -0.16
CA VAL A 29 7.66 10.03 0.54
C VAL A 29 7.50 8.78 -0.32
N PHE A 30 6.34 8.57 -0.95
CA PHE A 30 6.13 7.42 -1.85
C PHE A 30 7.02 7.49 -3.10
N ILE A 31 7.12 8.66 -3.73
CA ILE A 31 8.07 8.90 -4.83
C ILE A 31 9.50 8.68 -4.34
N GLY A 32 9.86 9.16 -3.14
CA GLY A 32 11.18 8.98 -2.55
C GLY A 32 11.52 7.53 -2.25
N VAL A 33 10.57 6.70 -1.81
CA VAL A 33 10.76 5.26 -1.58
C VAL A 33 10.93 4.52 -2.91
N LEU A 34 10.10 4.82 -3.91
CA LEU A 34 10.30 4.31 -5.28
C LEU A 34 11.65 4.73 -5.86
N HIS A 35 12.04 6.00 -5.64
CA HIS A 35 13.33 6.53 -6.07
C HIS A 35 14.50 5.90 -5.33
N PHE A 36 14.32 5.54 -4.05
CA PHE A 36 15.34 4.89 -3.23
C PHE A 36 15.65 3.48 -3.75
N PHE A 37 14.62 2.69 -4.08
CA PHE A 37 14.79 1.38 -4.71
C PHE A 37 15.41 1.47 -6.11
N THR A 38 15.08 2.50 -6.91
CA THR A 38 15.77 2.73 -8.19
C THR A 38 17.18 3.25 -7.98
N LEU A 39 17.45 4.02 -6.92
CA LEU A 39 18.77 4.55 -6.59
C LEU A 39 19.78 3.44 -6.30
N GLU A 40 19.38 2.41 -5.55
CA GLU A 40 20.27 1.27 -5.24
C GLU A 40 20.68 0.52 -6.51
N LEU A 41 19.75 0.34 -7.44
CA LEU A 41 19.99 -0.29 -8.74
C LEU A 41 20.83 0.59 -9.68
N GLU A 42 20.60 1.91 -9.68
CA GLU A 42 21.39 2.87 -10.45
C GLU A 42 22.83 2.99 -9.93
N ILE A 43 23.02 2.97 -8.60
CA ILE A 43 24.35 2.94 -7.99
C ILE A 43 25.08 1.66 -8.39
N LEU A 44 24.42 0.50 -8.31
CA LEU A 44 25.01 -0.78 -8.71
C LEU A 44 25.42 -0.78 -10.18
N LEU A 45 24.57 -0.24 -11.07
CA LEU A 45 24.87 -0.12 -12.49
C LEU A 45 26.04 0.84 -12.74
N SER A 46 26.06 2.00 -12.08
CA SER A 46 27.14 2.98 -12.23
C SER A 46 28.50 2.44 -11.77
N LEU A 47 28.53 1.69 -10.66
CA LEU A 47 29.74 1.04 -10.16
C LEU A 47 30.22 -0.05 -11.13
N SER A 48 29.29 -0.85 -11.64
CA SER A 48 29.58 -1.94 -12.58
C SER A 48 30.15 -1.39 -13.91
N LEU A 49 29.57 -0.32 -14.45
CA LEU A 49 30.07 0.37 -15.65
C LEU A 49 31.44 1.03 -15.41
N THR A 50 31.65 1.62 -14.24
CA THR A 50 32.95 2.23 -13.89
C THR A 50 34.04 1.16 -13.81
N LEU A 51 33.77 0.01 -13.20
CA LEU A 51 34.70 -1.11 -13.15
C LEU A 51 34.92 -1.75 -14.53
N PHE A 52 33.87 -1.83 -15.35
CA PHE A 52 33.95 -2.31 -16.73
C PHE A 52 34.87 -1.43 -17.59
N ILE A 53 34.60 -0.12 -17.64
CA ILE A 53 35.37 0.83 -18.45
C ILE A 53 36.79 1.01 -17.89
N GLY A 54 36.91 1.14 -16.56
CA GLY A 54 38.19 1.26 -15.87
C GLY A 54 39.07 0.03 -16.03
N GLY A 55 38.48 -1.16 -15.96
CA GLY A 55 39.17 -2.44 -16.18
C GLY A 55 39.70 -2.56 -17.61
N ILE A 56 38.87 -2.25 -18.63
CA ILE A 56 39.30 -2.26 -20.04
C ILE A 56 40.46 -1.28 -20.27
N THR A 57 40.27 -0.02 -19.88
CA THR A 57 41.25 1.05 -20.14
C THR A 57 42.58 0.76 -19.45
N ALA A 58 42.56 0.32 -18.20
CA ALA A 58 43.77 0.00 -17.46
C ALA A 58 44.47 -1.27 -17.95
N THR A 59 43.72 -2.28 -18.40
CA THR A 59 44.29 -3.50 -19.01
C THR A 59 45.09 -3.17 -20.27
N ILE A 60 44.58 -2.25 -21.11
CA ILE A 60 45.25 -1.79 -22.33
C ILE A 60 46.53 -1.01 -22.00
N LEU A 61 46.49 -0.12 -21.00
CA LEU A 61 47.60 0.76 -20.64
C LEU A 61 48.72 0.04 -19.87
N TYR A 62 48.39 -0.94 -19.02
CA TYR A 62 49.35 -1.58 -18.11
C TYR A 62 49.71 -3.02 -18.51
N ARG A 63 49.49 -3.41 -19.78
CA ARG A 63 49.76 -4.78 -20.26
C ARG A 63 51.20 -5.27 -20.10
N SER A 64 52.16 -4.36 -19.86
CA SER A 64 53.56 -4.70 -19.65
C SER A 64 53.85 -5.31 -18.28
N ASN A 65 52.93 -5.21 -17.32
CA ASN A 65 53.08 -5.77 -15.98
C ASN A 65 51.99 -6.83 -15.72
N LEU A 66 52.40 -8.10 -15.63
CA LEU A 66 51.49 -9.25 -15.49
C LEU A 66 50.56 -9.14 -14.27
N PHE A 67 51.05 -8.67 -13.12
CA PHE A 67 50.23 -8.54 -11.92
C PHE A 67 49.17 -7.44 -12.05
N LYS A 68 49.52 -6.30 -12.66
CA LYS A 68 48.55 -5.22 -12.94
C LYS A 68 47.53 -5.65 -13.99
N PHE A 69 47.99 -6.37 -15.02
CA PHE A 69 47.11 -6.93 -16.05
C PHE A 69 46.07 -7.89 -15.44
N ILE A 70 46.49 -8.85 -14.60
CA ILE A 70 45.57 -9.78 -13.92
C ILE A 70 44.60 -9.02 -12.99
N TYR A 71 45.09 -8.04 -12.23
CA TYR A 71 44.25 -7.23 -11.35
C TYR A 71 43.14 -6.48 -12.10
N PHE A 72 43.47 -5.82 -13.22
CA PHE A 72 42.47 -5.09 -14.01
C PHE A 72 41.51 -6.02 -14.77
N LEU A 73 41.96 -7.21 -15.16
CA LEU A 73 41.10 -8.25 -15.74
C LEU A 73 40.05 -8.74 -14.73
N LEU A 74 40.41 -8.87 -13.44
CA LEU A 74 39.47 -9.23 -12.38
C LEU A 74 38.44 -8.13 -12.13
N LEU A 75 38.84 -6.86 -12.10
CA LEU A 75 37.91 -5.73 -11.97
C LEU A 75 36.93 -5.65 -13.14
N PHE A 76 37.42 -5.90 -14.35
CA PHE A 76 36.58 -6.00 -15.55
C PHE A 76 35.55 -7.12 -15.42
N ALA A 77 35.97 -8.32 -14.99
CA ALA A 77 35.07 -9.46 -14.81
C ALA A 77 33.97 -9.16 -13.76
N ILE A 78 34.32 -8.51 -12.66
CA ILE A 78 33.35 -8.07 -11.63
C ILE A 78 32.34 -7.08 -12.23
N GLY A 79 32.80 -6.10 -13.02
CA GLY A 79 31.92 -5.17 -13.73
C GLY A 79 30.95 -5.87 -14.68
N CYS A 80 31.42 -6.86 -15.45
CA CYS A 80 30.56 -7.68 -16.33
C CYS A 80 29.49 -8.44 -15.55
N ILE A 81 29.87 -9.08 -14.44
CA ILE A 81 28.92 -9.81 -13.58
C ILE A 81 27.86 -8.84 -13.04
N GLY A 82 28.25 -7.66 -12.57
CA GLY A 82 27.33 -6.65 -12.08
C GLY A 82 26.32 -6.19 -13.15
N VAL A 83 26.77 -5.95 -14.39
CA VAL A 83 25.88 -5.62 -15.51
C VAL A 83 24.93 -6.77 -15.85
N ILE A 84 25.41 -8.02 -15.85
CA ILE A 84 24.57 -9.20 -16.11
C ILE A 84 23.49 -9.35 -15.04
N VAL A 85 23.85 -9.20 -13.76
CA VAL A 85 22.89 -9.26 -12.64
C VAL A 85 21.87 -8.13 -12.75
N PHE A 86 22.31 -6.90 -13.06
CA PHE A 86 21.40 -5.78 -13.27
C PHE A 86 20.41 -6.07 -14.41
N LEU A 87 20.89 -6.52 -15.57
CA LEU A 87 20.02 -6.88 -16.70
C LEU A 87 19.08 -8.02 -16.34
N TRP A 88 19.55 -9.02 -15.60
CA TRP A 88 18.71 -10.12 -15.15
C TRP A 88 17.59 -9.67 -14.21
N LEU A 89 17.88 -8.75 -13.28
CA LEU A 89 16.87 -8.16 -12.40
C LEU A 89 15.91 -7.22 -13.15
N TYR A 90 16.42 -6.46 -14.11
CA TYR A 90 15.61 -5.53 -14.92
C TYR A 90 14.69 -6.24 -15.92
N LEU A 91 15.13 -7.39 -16.44
CA LEU A 91 14.40 -8.20 -17.41
C LEU A 91 13.62 -9.35 -16.78
N ILE A 92 13.76 -9.59 -15.47
CA ILE A 92 12.81 -10.45 -14.76
C ILE A 92 11.48 -9.71 -14.82
N ASP A 93 10.59 -10.19 -15.68
CA ASP A 93 9.18 -9.84 -15.60
C ASP A 93 8.77 -10.16 -14.16
N GLY A 94 8.32 -9.15 -13.43
CA GLY A 94 7.83 -9.32 -12.07
C GLY A 94 6.82 -10.46 -12.09
N TYR A 95 6.96 -11.43 -11.16
CA TYR A 95 6.18 -12.66 -11.11
C TYR A 95 4.80 -12.46 -11.73
N ASP A 96 4.52 -13.12 -12.86
CA ASP A 96 3.19 -13.13 -13.45
C ASP A 96 2.24 -13.63 -12.37
N MET A 97 1.62 -12.69 -11.66
CA MET A 97 0.49 -13.00 -10.82
C MET A 97 -0.49 -13.56 -11.83
N ILE A 98 -0.73 -14.87 -11.76
CA ILE A 98 -1.81 -15.50 -12.51
C ILE A 98 -3.09 -14.85 -11.97
N ILE A 99 -3.44 -13.70 -12.55
CA ILE A 99 -4.77 -13.15 -12.44
C ILE A 99 -5.56 -14.10 -13.31
N ASP A 100 -6.09 -15.15 -12.69
CA ASP A 100 -7.22 -15.88 -13.26
C ASP A 100 -8.32 -14.82 -13.34
N VAL A 101 -8.41 -14.15 -14.49
CA VAL A 101 -9.35 -13.06 -14.71
C VAL A 101 -10.71 -13.70 -14.65
N MET A 102 -11.32 -13.63 -13.47
CA MET A 102 -12.72 -13.97 -13.25
C MET A 102 -13.50 -13.13 -14.26
N ILE A 103 -13.96 -13.75 -15.34
CA ILE A 103 -14.73 -13.07 -16.38
C ILE A 103 -15.89 -12.37 -15.64
N PRO A 104 -15.95 -11.02 -15.64
CA PRO A 104 -17.03 -10.33 -14.96
C PRO A 104 -18.33 -10.87 -15.52
N SER A 105 -19.21 -11.39 -14.65
CA SER A 105 -20.52 -11.86 -15.09
C SER A 105 -21.18 -10.78 -15.95
N GLU A 106 -21.85 -11.12 -17.05
CA GLU A 106 -22.52 -10.15 -17.95
C GLU A 106 -23.44 -9.15 -17.21
N ARG A 107 -23.89 -9.50 -16.00
CA ARG A 107 -24.63 -8.61 -15.09
C ARG A 107 -23.88 -7.32 -14.73
N PHE A 108 -22.55 -7.33 -14.80
CA PHE A 108 -21.71 -6.24 -14.31
C PHE A 108 -21.44 -5.16 -15.36
N SER A 109 -21.36 -5.52 -16.65
CA SER A 109 -21.01 -4.57 -17.71
C SER A 109 -22.09 -3.50 -17.97
N ASN A 110 -23.34 -3.78 -17.63
CA ASN A 110 -24.47 -2.92 -18.01
C ASN A 110 -24.85 -1.85 -16.98
N ASN A 111 -24.26 -1.85 -15.78
CA ASN A 111 -24.72 -1.02 -14.65
C ASN A 111 -23.65 -0.12 -14.02
N ILE A 112 -22.43 -0.09 -14.58
CA ILE A 112 -21.39 0.85 -14.13
C ILE A 112 -21.65 2.20 -14.79
N THR A 113 -21.63 3.26 -13.99
CA THR A 113 -21.76 4.63 -14.50
C THR A 113 -20.55 4.99 -15.36
N ASN A 114 -20.76 5.75 -16.44
CA ASN A 114 -19.68 6.24 -17.30
C ASN A 114 -18.69 7.17 -16.55
N ASP A 115 -19.10 7.72 -15.41
CA ASP A 115 -18.25 8.46 -14.48
C ASP A 115 -18.08 7.67 -13.17
N PRO A 116 -16.89 7.12 -12.89
CA PRO A 116 -16.66 6.30 -11.71
C PRO A 116 -16.72 7.09 -10.40
N SER A 117 -16.70 8.44 -10.45
CA SER A 117 -16.78 9.29 -9.25
C SER A 117 -18.22 9.53 -8.76
N LEU A 118 -19.22 9.18 -9.58
CA LEU A 118 -20.62 9.35 -9.25
C LEU A 118 -21.20 8.11 -8.58
N ASN A 119 -22.22 8.30 -7.74
CA ASN A 119 -23.01 7.20 -7.22
C ASN A 119 -23.71 6.46 -8.37
N GLY A 120 -23.82 5.13 -8.25
CA GLY A 120 -24.59 4.31 -9.17
C GLY A 120 -26.06 4.16 -8.74
N ASN A 121 -26.76 3.24 -9.41
CA ASN A 121 -28.21 3.07 -9.28
C ASN A 121 -28.64 2.03 -8.22
N TYR A 122 -27.69 1.36 -7.56
CA TYR A 122 -28.01 0.40 -6.52
C TYR A 122 -28.25 1.11 -5.18
N SER A 123 -29.32 0.72 -4.49
CA SER A 123 -29.39 0.94 -3.04
C SER A 123 -28.39 -0.01 -2.38
N TYR A 124 -27.83 0.42 -1.25
CA TYR A 124 -26.85 -0.35 -0.50
C TYR A 124 -27.23 -0.41 0.98
N SER A 125 -26.64 -1.39 1.67
CA SER A 125 -26.69 -1.52 3.12
C SER A 125 -25.27 -1.58 3.68
N PHE A 126 -25.16 -1.50 5.00
CA PHE A 126 -23.92 -1.49 5.76
C PHE A 126 -23.96 -2.53 6.87
N VAL A 127 -22.89 -3.30 7.02
CA VAL A 127 -22.69 -4.23 8.13
C VAL A 127 -21.24 -4.20 8.61
N THR A 128 -21.03 -4.59 9.86
CA THR A 128 -19.69 -4.81 10.42
C THR A 128 -19.42 -6.28 10.64
N TYR A 129 -18.19 -6.69 10.32
CA TYR A 129 -17.65 -7.98 10.76
C TYR A 129 -16.76 -7.70 11.96
N GLY A 130 -16.85 -8.55 12.98
CA GLY A 130 -15.95 -8.48 14.12
C GLY A 130 -16.04 -9.71 15.01
N SER A 131 -15.08 -9.86 15.91
CA SER A 131 -14.97 -11.04 16.78
C SER A 131 -16.13 -11.18 17.79
N GLY A 132 -16.87 -10.10 18.05
CA GLY A 132 -17.91 -10.07 19.07
C GLY A 132 -17.41 -9.70 20.46
N TYR A 133 -16.09 -9.59 20.65
CA TYR A 133 -15.45 -9.25 21.92
C TYR A 133 -14.32 -8.21 21.77
N ASP A 134 -14.20 -7.58 20.60
CA ASP A 134 -13.33 -6.41 20.40
C ASP A 134 -13.72 -5.26 21.34
N GLU A 135 -12.75 -4.45 21.76
CA GLU A 135 -12.99 -3.29 22.62
C GLU A 135 -13.82 -2.22 21.91
N ARG A 136 -13.66 -2.10 20.60
CA ARG A 136 -14.50 -1.23 19.78
C ARG A 136 -15.86 -1.89 19.63
N ILE A 137 -16.87 -1.20 20.15
CA ILE A 137 -18.25 -1.69 20.23
C ILE A 137 -18.79 -2.20 18.88
N ASP A 138 -18.45 -1.54 17.77
CA ASP A 138 -18.89 -1.89 16.41
C ASP A 138 -18.39 -3.27 15.93
N TYR A 139 -17.29 -3.76 16.50
CA TYR A 139 -16.66 -5.06 16.22
C TYR A 139 -16.79 -6.04 17.39
N GLY A 140 -17.14 -5.53 18.57
CA GLY A 140 -17.49 -6.28 19.76
C GLY A 140 -18.99 -6.58 19.80
N ILE A 141 -19.66 -6.13 20.85
CA ILE A 141 -21.05 -6.50 21.14
C ILE A 141 -22.06 -6.08 20.06
N LYS A 142 -21.76 -5.03 19.26
CA LYS A 142 -22.62 -4.55 18.16
C LYS A 142 -22.17 -5.05 16.78
N ALA A 143 -21.21 -5.97 16.69
CA ALA A 143 -20.85 -6.58 15.42
C ALA A 143 -22.10 -7.15 14.75
N SER A 144 -22.36 -6.72 13.51
CA SER A 144 -23.51 -7.21 12.75
C SER A 144 -23.35 -8.69 12.43
N ILE A 145 -22.13 -9.10 12.09
CA ILE A 145 -21.75 -10.48 11.80
C ILE A 145 -20.54 -10.82 12.67
N LYS A 146 -20.70 -11.86 13.49
CA LYS A 146 -19.63 -12.36 14.35
C LYS A 146 -18.74 -13.33 13.57
N THR A 147 -17.43 -13.12 13.65
CA THR A 147 -16.44 -13.93 12.93
C THR A 147 -15.48 -14.61 13.90
N PRO A 148 -14.91 -15.77 13.53
CA PRO A 148 -13.78 -16.33 14.27
C PRO A 148 -12.54 -15.43 14.14
N THR A 149 -11.57 -15.66 15.01
CA THR A 149 -10.22 -15.10 14.85
C THR A 149 -9.39 -15.92 13.89
N ILE A 150 -8.34 -15.30 13.34
CA ILE A 150 -7.41 -15.90 12.42
C ILE A 150 -6.05 -16.07 13.11
N ASP A 151 -5.40 -17.20 12.87
CA ASP A 151 -4.02 -17.45 13.27
C ASP A 151 -3.08 -17.14 12.10
N LEU A 152 -2.29 -16.08 12.25
CA LEU A 152 -1.25 -15.64 11.33
C LEU A 152 0.16 -15.77 11.94
N SER A 153 0.33 -16.52 13.03
CA SER A 153 1.61 -16.66 13.74
C SER A 153 2.75 -17.23 12.90
N SER A 154 2.43 -17.97 11.83
CA SER A 154 3.41 -18.48 10.86
C SER A 154 3.86 -17.45 9.81
N ILE A 155 3.15 -16.34 9.69
CA ILE A 155 3.32 -15.34 8.62
C ILE A 155 3.89 -14.04 9.16
N ILE A 156 3.43 -13.60 10.33
CA ILE A 156 3.73 -12.28 10.88
C ILE A 156 4.28 -12.35 12.30
N LYS A 157 4.92 -11.26 12.72
CA LYS A 157 5.26 -11.00 14.12
C LYS A 157 4.84 -9.59 14.52
N ILE A 158 3.87 -9.50 15.41
CA ILE A 158 3.33 -8.25 15.92
C ILE A 158 4.28 -7.72 16.99
N SER A 159 4.49 -6.39 16.99
CA SER A 159 5.32 -5.72 17.98
C SER A 159 4.77 -5.89 19.40
N SER A 160 5.64 -5.92 20.41
CA SER A 160 5.21 -5.99 21.81
C SER A 160 4.31 -4.81 22.21
N PHE A 161 4.51 -3.64 21.58
CA PHE A 161 3.67 -2.48 21.76
C PHE A 161 2.24 -2.75 21.27
N ASN A 162 2.08 -3.22 20.03
CA ASN A 162 0.76 -3.52 19.46
C ASN A 162 0.03 -4.61 20.24
N LYS A 163 0.71 -5.69 20.66
CA LYS A 163 0.10 -6.74 21.50
C LYS A 163 -0.51 -6.16 22.79
N LYS A 164 0.19 -5.22 23.41
CA LYS A 164 -0.28 -4.54 24.63
C LYS A 164 -1.44 -3.59 24.33
N THR A 165 -1.37 -2.84 23.24
CA THR A 165 -2.38 -1.86 22.84
C THR A 165 -3.71 -2.52 22.47
N PHE A 166 -3.65 -3.59 21.67
CA PHE A 166 -4.83 -4.23 21.10
C PHE A 166 -5.35 -5.43 21.89
N LYS A 167 -4.54 -5.99 22.80
CA LYS A 167 -4.87 -7.16 23.64
C LYS A 167 -5.18 -8.45 22.87
N TYR A 168 -4.80 -8.52 21.60
CA TYR A 168 -4.74 -9.75 20.81
C TYR A 168 -3.32 -9.98 20.27
N ASN A 169 -3.05 -11.20 19.81
CA ASN A 169 -1.75 -11.61 19.28
C ASN A 169 -1.92 -12.29 17.91
N GLU A 170 -0.81 -12.74 17.32
CA GLU A 170 -0.77 -13.29 15.97
C GLU A 170 -1.66 -14.53 15.79
N SER A 171 -1.92 -15.31 16.84
CA SER A 171 -2.76 -16.51 16.76
C SER A 171 -4.24 -16.27 17.00
N THR A 172 -4.63 -15.05 17.40
CA THR A 172 -6.00 -14.69 17.75
C THR A 172 -6.44 -13.35 17.18
N LEU A 173 -6.01 -13.04 15.94
CA LEU A 173 -6.34 -11.77 15.31
C LEU A 173 -7.83 -11.69 14.96
N PRO A 174 -8.56 -10.63 15.37
CA PRO A 174 -9.94 -10.43 14.96
C PRO A 174 -10.02 -10.01 13.49
N PHE A 175 -11.00 -10.53 12.76
CA PHE A 175 -11.27 -10.12 11.39
C PHE A 175 -12.30 -8.98 11.36
N ASN A 176 -11.83 -7.78 11.66
CA ASN A 176 -12.68 -6.60 11.73
C ASN A 176 -12.79 -5.94 10.35
N SER A 177 -14.01 -5.64 9.92
CA SER A 177 -14.21 -4.88 8.69
C SER A 177 -15.55 -4.13 8.66
N ARG A 178 -15.59 -3.11 7.81
CA ARG A 178 -16.77 -2.34 7.44
C ARG A 178 -17.16 -2.70 6.01
N ILE A 179 -18.41 -3.14 5.81
CA ILE A 179 -18.86 -3.66 4.52
C ILE A 179 -20.07 -2.88 4.04
N TRP A 180 -19.97 -2.36 2.82
CA TRP A 180 -21.09 -1.79 2.08
C TRP A 180 -21.43 -2.72 0.91
N TYR A 181 -22.70 -3.08 0.76
CA TYR A 181 -23.12 -4.04 -0.26
C TYR A 181 -24.46 -3.66 -0.89
N PRO A 182 -24.65 -3.93 -2.20
CA PRO A 182 -25.89 -3.64 -2.90
C PRO A 182 -27.04 -4.53 -2.41
N THR A 183 -28.26 -3.98 -2.35
CA THR A 183 -29.44 -4.70 -1.84
C THR A 183 -30.55 -4.93 -2.86
N ASN A 184 -30.51 -4.27 -4.02
CA ASN A 184 -31.63 -4.28 -4.96
C ASN A 184 -31.93 -5.67 -5.53
N ASN A 185 -30.90 -6.49 -5.76
CA ASN A 185 -31.03 -7.81 -6.39
C ASN A 185 -30.13 -8.85 -5.70
N SER A 186 -30.51 -10.12 -5.80
CA SER A 186 -29.65 -11.24 -5.38
C SER A 186 -28.71 -11.67 -6.51
N GLY A 187 -27.46 -12.01 -6.17
CA GLY A 187 -26.49 -12.54 -7.11
C GLY A 187 -25.05 -12.32 -6.68
N PRO A 188 -24.08 -12.83 -7.45
CA PRO A 188 -22.68 -12.53 -7.23
C PRO A 188 -22.43 -11.06 -7.55
N TYR A 189 -21.72 -10.38 -6.65
CA TYR A 189 -21.19 -9.05 -6.85
C TYR A 189 -19.67 -9.12 -6.68
N PRO A 190 -18.88 -8.41 -7.49
CA PRO A 190 -17.44 -8.32 -7.30
C PRO A 190 -17.14 -7.66 -5.96
N ILE A 191 -16.13 -8.19 -5.29
CA ILE A 191 -15.65 -7.69 -4.01
C ILE A 191 -14.47 -6.77 -4.26
N VAL A 192 -14.50 -5.59 -3.65
CA VAL A 192 -13.36 -4.66 -3.59
C VAL A 192 -12.88 -4.61 -2.15
N LEU A 193 -11.66 -5.11 -1.92
CA LEU A 193 -11.00 -5.01 -0.63
C LEU A 193 -10.18 -3.72 -0.59
N MET A 194 -10.48 -2.87 0.39
CA MET A 194 -9.78 -1.61 0.65
C MET A 194 -8.92 -1.80 1.89
N VAL A 195 -7.60 -1.74 1.68
CA VAL A 195 -6.58 -1.83 2.73
C VAL A 195 -5.84 -0.50 2.83
N HIS A 196 -5.43 -0.14 4.04
CA HIS A 196 -4.67 1.09 4.27
C HIS A 196 -3.17 0.84 4.17
N GLY A 197 -2.38 1.91 4.00
CA GLY A 197 -0.92 1.86 4.15
C GLY A 197 -0.48 2.06 5.60
N ASN A 198 0.83 1.96 5.87
CA ASN A 198 1.37 2.13 7.23
C ASN A 198 1.00 3.49 7.83
N HIS A 199 0.38 3.48 9.00
CA HIS A 199 0.05 4.68 9.79
C HIS A 199 0.03 4.33 11.28
N ILE A 200 -0.26 5.33 12.14
CA ILE A 200 -0.35 5.14 13.58
C ILE A 200 -1.37 4.04 13.89
N CYS A 201 -0.96 2.95 14.53
CA CYS A 201 -1.81 1.78 14.75
C CYS A 201 -3.07 2.09 15.57
N THR A 202 -3.04 3.06 16.48
CA THR A 202 -4.22 3.40 17.31
C THR A 202 -5.31 4.19 16.59
N GLU A 203 -5.05 4.69 15.39
CA GLU A 203 -6.05 5.44 14.62
C GLU A 203 -6.83 4.51 13.70
N SER A 204 -8.15 4.36 13.91
CA SER A 204 -9.02 3.51 13.09
C SER A 204 -8.84 3.77 11.60
N SER A 205 -8.31 2.77 10.89
CA SER A 205 -7.98 2.87 9.48
C SER A 205 -9.19 2.74 8.57
N GLU A 206 -10.15 1.95 9.02
CA GLU A 206 -11.26 1.44 8.24
C GLU A 206 -12.42 2.44 8.11
N ILE A 207 -12.36 3.52 8.88
CA ILE A 207 -13.37 4.59 8.86
C ILE A 207 -13.15 5.53 7.66
N GLY A 208 -11.90 5.72 7.22
CA GLY A 208 -11.54 6.71 6.20
C GLY A 208 -12.10 6.43 4.80
N TYR A 209 -12.54 5.20 4.54
CA TYR A 209 -13.05 4.76 3.24
C TYR A 209 -14.56 4.73 3.11
N GLU A 210 -15.32 5.24 4.09
CA GLU A 210 -16.78 5.16 4.07
C GLU A 210 -17.40 5.77 2.80
N TYR A 211 -16.92 6.93 2.36
CA TYR A 211 -17.43 7.57 1.14
C TYR A 211 -17.22 6.68 -0.10
N LEU A 212 -16.04 6.04 -0.19
CA LEU A 212 -15.67 5.16 -1.29
C LEU A 212 -16.46 3.86 -1.24
N GLY A 213 -16.64 3.29 -0.04
CA GLY A 213 -17.43 2.10 0.18
C GLY A 213 -18.90 2.28 -0.23
N LYS A 214 -19.51 3.41 0.14
CA LYS A 214 -20.88 3.77 -0.29
C LYS A 214 -20.98 3.94 -1.80
N MET A 215 -20.03 4.66 -2.40
CA MET A 215 -19.99 4.89 -3.85
C MET A 215 -19.87 3.56 -4.61
N LEU A 216 -18.91 2.70 -4.25
CA LEU A 216 -18.72 1.39 -4.84
C LEU A 216 -19.96 0.49 -4.67
N ALA A 217 -20.57 0.48 -3.49
CA ALA A 217 -21.79 -0.30 -3.26
C ALA A 217 -22.97 0.18 -4.11
N SER A 218 -23.10 1.49 -4.30
CA SER A 218 -24.10 2.06 -5.21
C SER A 218 -23.86 1.72 -6.69
N GLN A 219 -22.62 1.38 -7.05
CA GLN A 219 -22.25 0.90 -8.40
C GLN A 219 -22.32 -0.63 -8.54
N GLY A 220 -22.76 -1.34 -7.49
CA GLY A 220 -22.94 -2.79 -7.52
C GLY A 220 -21.74 -3.60 -7.01
N PHE A 221 -20.76 -2.99 -6.34
CA PHE A 221 -19.66 -3.73 -5.72
C PHE A 221 -19.97 -4.07 -4.26
N ILE A 222 -19.43 -5.17 -3.75
CA ILE A 222 -19.30 -5.35 -2.30
C ILE A 222 -17.98 -4.69 -1.89
N ALA A 223 -18.06 -3.55 -1.22
CA ALA A 223 -16.89 -2.80 -0.79
C ALA A 223 -16.58 -3.12 0.68
N VAL A 224 -15.37 -3.59 0.94
CA VAL A 224 -14.91 -4.03 2.27
C VAL A 224 -13.73 -3.17 2.68
N SER A 225 -13.88 -2.38 3.73
CA SER A 225 -12.74 -1.71 4.39
C SER A 225 -12.27 -2.57 5.55
N ILE A 226 -11.03 -3.05 5.47
CA ILE A 226 -10.44 -3.96 6.45
C ILE A 226 -9.70 -3.15 7.51
N ASP A 227 -9.85 -3.55 8.77
CA ASP A 227 -9.01 -3.09 9.87
C ASP A 227 -7.75 -3.95 9.95
N GLU A 228 -6.62 -3.37 9.53
CA GLU A 228 -5.31 -4.00 9.56
C GLU A 228 -4.38 -3.25 10.54
N ASN A 229 -4.96 -2.50 11.47
CA ASN A 229 -4.23 -1.59 12.35
C ASN A 229 -3.12 -2.26 13.17
N VAL A 230 -3.33 -3.51 13.55
CA VAL A 230 -2.36 -4.30 14.34
C VAL A 230 -1.09 -4.64 13.55
N LEU A 231 -1.18 -4.65 12.21
CA LEU A 231 -0.07 -4.92 11.30
C LEU A 231 0.81 -3.69 11.08
N ASN A 232 0.34 -2.48 11.44
CA ASN A 232 1.17 -1.29 11.37
C ASN A 232 2.36 -1.41 12.31
N ASP A 233 3.55 -1.06 11.81
CA ASP A 233 4.83 -1.25 12.50
C ASP A 233 5.11 -2.72 12.94
N ALA A 234 4.42 -3.70 12.34
CA ALA A 234 4.82 -5.09 12.42
C ALA A 234 6.02 -5.32 11.49
N LEU A 235 7.08 -5.93 12.01
CA LEU A 235 8.25 -6.26 11.19
C LEU A 235 7.89 -7.47 10.30
N PRO A 236 8.17 -7.44 8.98
CA PRO A 236 8.04 -8.62 8.15
C PRO A 236 8.93 -9.75 8.70
N PHE A 237 8.39 -10.96 8.72
CA PHE A 237 9.09 -12.12 9.22
C PHE A 237 10.22 -12.49 8.24
N TYR A 238 11.44 -12.06 8.52
CA TYR A 238 12.62 -12.73 7.96
C TYR A 238 12.95 -13.90 8.87
N SER A 239 12.70 -15.11 8.39
CA SER A 239 13.17 -16.33 9.02
C SER A 239 14.70 -16.27 9.11
N THR A 240 15.23 -16.15 10.32
CA THR A 240 16.61 -16.55 10.64
C THR A 240 16.67 -18.05 10.80
#